data_AF-A0A7X5ZAK5-F1
#
_entry.id   AF-A0A7X5ZAK5-F1
#
_cell.length_a   1.000
_cell.length_b   1.000
_cell.length_c   1.000
_cell.angle_alpha   90.00
_cell.angle_beta   90.00
_cell.angle_gamma   90.00
#
_symmetry.space_group_name_H-M   'P 1'
#
loop_
_entity.id
_entity.type
_entity.pdbx_description
1 polymer ?
#
loop_
_entity_poly.entity_id
_entity_poly.type
_entity_poly.pdbx_seq_one_letter_code
_entity_poly.pdbx_strand_id
1 'polypeptide(L)' 'MTLGATKSVNDIRNAIRELSTRAELARKEGRPRDAAEIEQRIAVYREELAGRP' A
#
# COMPACT_ATOMS: atom_id res chain seq x y z
N MET A 1 -24.16 -2.62 -13.40
CA MET A 1 -24.13 -1.73 -12.21
C MET A 1 -22.69 -1.35 -11.93
N THR A 2 -22.34 -0.07 -12.05
CA THR A 2 -21.00 0.44 -11.73
C THR A 2 -20.87 0.54 -10.21
N LEU A 3 -20.34 -0.51 -9.59
CA LEU A 3 -19.99 -0.52 -8.17
C LEU A 3 -18.89 0.53 -7.97
N GLY A 4 -19.30 1.71 -7.50
CA GLY A 4 -18.40 2.70 -6.94
C GLY A 4 -17.58 2.02 -5.86
N ALA A 5 -16.33 1.71 -6.17
CA ALA A 5 -15.39 1.09 -5.27
C ALA A 5 -15.00 2.12 -4.20
N THR A 6 -15.87 2.31 -3.21
CA THR A 6 -15.42 2.72 -1.88
C THR A 6 -14.38 1.69 -1.47
N LYS A 7 -13.10 2.03 -1.65
CA LYS A 7 -11.96 1.21 -1.23
C LYS A 7 -12.21 0.80 0.21
N SER A 8 -12.64 -0.45 0.39
CA SER A 8 -13.00 -0.97 1.70
C SER A 8 -11.73 -1.08 2.51
N VAL A 9 -11.82 -0.95 3.84
CA VAL A 9 -10.66 -1.09 4.74
C VAL A 9 -9.90 -2.39 4.45
N ASN A 10 -10.62 -3.46 4.08
CA ASN A 10 -10.02 -4.73 3.70
C ASN A 10 -9.23 -4.67 2.39
N ASP A 11 -9.71 -3.90 1.40
CA ASP A 11 -9.03 -3.66 0.12
C ASP A 11 -7.75 -2.83 0.32
N ILE A 12 -7.82 -1.80 1.17
CA ILE A 12 -6.66 -0.98 1.52
C ILE A 12 -5.59 -1.84 2.24
N ARG A 13 -6.00 -2.69 3.18
CA ARG A 13 -5.08 -3.64 3.84
C ARG A 13 -4.45 -4.63 2.86
N ASN A 14 -5.23 -5.14 1.91
CA ASN A 14 -4.70 -6.04 0.88
C ASN A 14 -3.66 -5.31 0.01
N ALA A 15 -3.99 -4.11 -0.46
CA ALA A 15 -3.08 -3.27 -1.24
C ALA A 15 -1.78 -2.96 -0.48
N ILE A 16 -1.86 -2.66 0.82
CA ILE A 16 -0.66 -2.46 1.67
C ILE A 16 0.21 -3.72 1.67
N ARG A 17 -0.38 -4.91 1.81
CA ARG A 17 0.36 -6.18 1.85
C ARG A 17 1.06 -6.49 0.53
N GLU A 18 0.37 -6.26 -0.58
CA GLU A 18 0.93 -6.42 -1.93
C GLU A 18 2.08 -5.43 -2.19
N LEU A 19 1.88 -4.17 -1.82
CA LEU A 19 2.91 -3.14 -1.92
C LEU A 19 4.12 -3.47 -1.03
N SER A 20 3.90 -3.95 0.20
CA SER A 20 4.98 -4.32 1.12
C SER A 20 5.87 -5.42 0.52
N THR A 21 5.24 -6.43 -0.09
CA THR A 21 5.96 -7.52 -0.76
C THR A 21 6.82 -7.00 -1.91
N ARG A 22 6.29 -6.03 -2.67
CA ARG A 22 7.01 -5.39 -3.77
C ARG A 22 8.15 -4.49 -3.29
N ALA A 23 7.98 -3.80 -2.17
CA ALA A 23 9.05 -3.01 -1.55
C ALA A 23 10.19 -3.90 -1.06
N GLU A 24 9.88 -5.02 -0.41
CA GLU A 24 10.89 -6.00 0.01
C GLU A 24 11.64 -6.60 -1.18
N LEU A 25 10.94 -6.92 -2.27
CA LEU A 25 11.57 -7.39 -3.50
C LEU A 25 12.50 -6.31 -4.08
N ALA A 26 12.05 -5.06 -4.19
CA ALA A 26 12.86 -3.95 -4.66
C ALA A 26 14.11 -3.73 -3.79
N ARG A 27 14.02 -3.90 -2.47
CA ARG A 27 15.20 -3.87 -1.58
C ARG A 27 16.17 -5.01 -1.89
N LYS A 28 15.66 -6.24 -2.11
CA LYS A 28 16.48 -7.41 -2.47
C LYS A 28 17.17 -7.26 -3.82
N GLU A 29 16.50 -6.62 -4.79
CA GLU A 29 17.05 -6.34 -6.12
C GLU A 29 18.01 -5.13 -6.14
N GLY A 30 18.29 -4.50 -5.00
CA GLY A 30 19.18 -3.34 -4.92
C GLY A 30 18.55 -2.05 -5.49
N ARG A 31 17.21 -1.96 -5.50
CA ARG A 31 16.45 -0.77 -5.89
C ARG A 31 15.82 -0.08 -4.66
N PRO A 32 16.64 0.55 -3.79
CA PRO A 32 16.12 1.19 -2.58
C PRO A 32 15.19 2.36 -2.88
N ARG A 33 15.34 3.01 -4.03
CA ARG A 33 14.47 4.12 -4.45
C ARG A 33 13.04 3.64 -4.74
N ASP A 34 12.88 2.54 -5.48
CA ASP A 34 11.56 1.91 -5.67
C ASP A 34 10.95 1.49 -4.34
N ALA A 35 11.73 0.88 -3.45
CA ALA A 35 11.25 0.49 -2.13
C ALA A 35 10.76 1.70 -1.31
N ALA A 36 11.51 2.80 -1.31
CA ALA A 36 11.15 4.02 -0.59
C ALA A 36 9.86 4.66 -1.15
N GLU A 37 9.69 4.69 -2.47
CA GLU A 37 8.45 5.16 -3.11
C GLU A 37 7.25 4.30 -2.72
N ILE A 38 7.43 2.97 -2.72
CA ILE A 38 6.37 2.03 -2.34
C ILE A 38 6.02 2.16 -0.86
N GLU A 39 7.01 2.32 0.02
CA GLU A 39 6.79 2.51 1.45
C GLU A 39 6.09 3.83 1.78
N GLN A 40 6.42 4.92 1.08
CA GLN A 40 5.68 6.18 1.21
C GLN A 40 4.20 6.00 0.84
N ARG A 41 3.91 5.25 -0.21
CA ARG A 41 2.51 4.94 -0.59
C ARG A 41 1.79 4.10 0.46
N ILE A 42 2.50 3.13 1.06
CA ILE A 42 1.96 2.34 2.18
C ILE A 42 1.64 3.24 3.37
N ALA A 43 2.50 4.21 3.71
CA ALA A 43 2.28 5.14 4.80
C ALA A 43 0.97 5.92 4.61
N VAL A 44 0.74 6.48 3.42
CA VAL A 44 -0.52 7.18 3.07
C VAL A 44 -1.72 6.27 3.28
N TYR A 45 -1.67 5.02 2.80
CA TYR A 45 -2.77 4.07 3.00
C TYR A 45 -2.99 3.71 4.47
N ARG A 46 -1.95 3.69 5.31
CA ARG A 46 -2.07 3.45 6.76
C ARG A 46 -2.68 4.64 7.48
N GLU A 47 -2.35 5.86 7.07
CA GLU A 47 -2.97 7.08 7.60
C GLU A 47 -4.47 7.12 7.28
N GLU A 48 -4.85 6.79 6.03
CA GLU A 48 -6.26 6.67 5.61
C GLU A 48 -7.03 5.60 6.41
N LEU A 49 -6.34 4.53 6.85
CA LEU A 49 -6.92 3.52 7.74
C LEU A 49 -7.02 4.01 9.19
N ALA A 50 -6.04 4.77 9.67
CA ALA A 50 -6.03 5.31 11.03
C ALA A 50 -7.09 6.41 11.24
N GLY A 51 -7.41 7.16 10.18
CA GLY A 51 -8.45 8.19 10.20
C GLY A 51 -9.89 7.66 10.14
N ARG A 52 -10.10 6.34 9.95
CA ARG A 52 -11.43 5.70 9.95
C ARG A 52 -11.64 4.97 11.28
N PRO A 53 -12.60 5.40 12.13
CA PRO A 53 -12.87 4.79 13.43
C PRO A 53 -13.49 3.38 13.32
#